data_AF-A0A1X7T6T9-F1
#
_entry.id   AF-A0A1X7T6T9-F1
#
_cell.length_a   1.000
_cell.length_b   1.000
_cell.length_c   1.000
_cell.angle_alpha   90.00
_cell.angle_beta   90.00
_cell.angle_gamma   90.00
#
_symmetry.space_group_name_H-M   'P 1'
#
loop_
_entity.id
_entity.type
_entity.pdbx_description
1 polymer ?
#
loop_
_entity_poly.entity_id
_entity_poly.type
_entity_poly.pdbx_seq_one_letter_code
_entity_poly.pdbx_strand_id
1 'polypeptide(L)'
;SLDRTTEVSSFTGGSYYLIEVIAFILTHLKEKLLTDHLKGNYKSSDFDWVITVPAIWKARARRMMREAAYMAGLTSDAPGITRFTPVGSPLPRPEEVNPEKLSLALEPEVAAIYAQHQ
;
A
#
# COMPACT_ATOMS: atom_id res chain seq x y z
N SER A 1 -16.10 5.20 9.36
CA SER A 1 -15.30 5.84 8.29
C SER A 1 -13.94 5.21 8.32
N LEU A 2 -13.37 4.81 7.18
CA LEU A 2 -12.04 4.20 7.12
C LEU A 2 -10.95 5.25 7.39
N ASP A 3 -10.06 4.97 8.33
CA ASP A 3 -8.95 5.85 8.69
C ASP A 3 -7.75 5.10 9.31
N ARG A 4 -6.65 5.83 9.55
CA ARG A 4 -5.38 5.29 10.07
C ARG A 4 -5.54 4.42 11.32
N THR A 5 -6.50 4.73 12.19
CA THR A 5 -6.72 4.02 13.46
C THR A 5 -7.73 2.89 13.34
N THR A 6 -8.20 2.59 12.12
CA THR A 6 -9.08 1.44 11.91
C THR A 6 -8.33 0.15 12.26
N GLU A 7 -8.93 -0.63 13.13
CA GLU A 7 -8.39 -1.91 13.59
C GLU A 7 -9.05 -3.09 12.89
N VAL A 8 -8.32 -4.18 12.78
CA VAL A 8 -8.82 -5.48 12.33
C VAL A 8 -8.39 -6.57 13.31
N SER A 9 -9.32 -7.45 13.64
CA SER A 9 -9.05 -8.61 14.49
C SER A 9 -8.56 -9.79 13.66
N SER A 10 -7.58 -10.51 14.19
CA SER A 10 -7.13 -11.81 13.66
C SER A 10 -7.89 -12.96 14.30
N PHE A 11 -7.93 -14.10 13.61
CA PHE A 11 -8.53 -15.33 14.14
C PHE A 11 -7.76 -15.91 15.33
N THR A 12 -6.51 -15.49 15.56
CA THR A 12 -5.67 -15.90 16.70
C THR A 12 -5.86 -15.02 17.93
N GLY A 13 -6.74 -14.01 17.87
CA GLY A 13 -7.07 -13.12 19.00
C GLY A 13 -6.26 -11.83 19.08
N GLY A 14 -5.33 -11.58 18.15
CA GLY A 14 -4.63 -10.29 18.04
C GLY A 14 -5.45 -9.21 17.31
N SER A 15 -5.22 -7.93 17.63
CA SER A 15 -5.74 -6.77 16.89
C SER A 15 -4.58 -6.04 16.19
N TYR A 16 -4.82 -5.53 14.99
CA TYR A 16 -3.82 -4.85 14.17
C TYR A 16 -4.41 -3.60 13.53
N TYR A 17 -3.58 -2.58 13.31
CA TYR A 17 -3.98 -1.44 12.51
C TYR A 17 -4.08 -1.84 11.03
N LEU A 18 -5.25 -1.59 10.43
CA LEU A 18 -5.53 -1.98 9.05
C LEU A 18 -4.53 -1.39 8.05
N ILE A 19 -4.09 -0.14 8.26
CA ILE A 19 -3.08 0.51 7.41
C ILE A 19 -1.77 -0.30 7.35
N GLU A 20 -1.34 -0.87 8.48
CA GLU A 20 -0.11 -1.66 8.54
C GLU A 20 -0.30 -3.05 7.91
N VAL A 21 -1.49 -3.65 8.05
CA VAL A 21 -1.84 -4.90 7.35
C VAL A 21 -1.82 -4.69 5.84
N ILE A 22 -2.38 -3.59 5.34
CA ILE A 22 -2.31 -3.22 3.92
C ILE A 22 -0.86 -3.01 3.50
N ALA A 23 -0.07 -2.27 4.28
CA ALA A 23 1.34 -2.03 3.99
C ALA A 23 2.13 -3.35 3.91
N PHE A 24 1.87 -4.30 4.81
CA PHE A 24 2.50 -5.61 4.81
C PHE A 24 2.18 -6.40 3.53
N ILE A 25 0.92 -6.37 3.08
CA ILE A 25 0.51 -6.98 1.80
C ILE A 25 1.23 -6.31 0.63
N LEU A 26 1.30 -4.97 0.61
CA LEU A 26 2.00 -4.23 -0.44
C LEU A 26 3.51 -4.53 -0.46
N THR A 27 4.16 -4.63 0.71
CA THR A 27 5.55 -5.07 0.82
C THR A 27 5.75 -6.44 0.17
N HIS A 28 4.88 -7.40 0.51
CA HIS A 28 4.97 -8.75 -0.06
C HIS A 28 4.77 -8.77 -1.58
N LEU A 29 3.80 -8.00 -2.10
CA LEU A 29 3.56 -7.89 -3.54
C LEU A 29 4.73 -7.24 -4.28
N LYS A 30 5.31 -6.17 -3.71
CA LYS A 30 6.51 -5.51 -4.22
C LYS A 30 7.67 -6.50 -4.30
N GLU A 31 7.97 -7.18 -3.20
CA GLU A 31 9.05 -8.17 -3.14
C GLU A 31 8.85 -9.25 -4.20
N LYS A 32 7.66 -9.86 -4.25
CA LYS A 32 7.33 -10.89 -5.23
C LYS A 32 7.49 -10.42 -6.68
N LEU A 33 7.07 -9.20 -6.99
CA LEU A 33 7.27 -8.62 -8.32
C LEU A 33 8.77 -8.51 -8.66
N LEU A 34 9.54 -7.93 -7.74
CA LEU A 34 10.96 -7.67 -7.93
C LEU A 34 11.79 -8.97 -7.99
N THR A 35 11.44 -9.99 -7.20
CA THR A 35 12.22 -11.24 -7.10
C THR A 35 11.78 -12.29 -8.11
N ASP A 36 10.48 -12.46 -8.33
CA ASP A 36 9.95 -13.65 -9.02
C ASP A 36 9.56 -13.36 -10.47
N HIS A 37 9.16 -12.12 -10.77
CA HIS A 37 8.55 -11.78 -12.05
C HIS A 37 9.46 -10.95 -12.95
N LEU A 38 10.35 -10.13 -12.39
CA LEU A 38 11.27 -9.30 -13.15
C LEU A 38 12.65 -9.96 -13.26
N LYS A 39 13.08 -10.23 -14.50
CA LYS A 39 14.43 -10.75 -14.77
C LYS A 39 15.43 -9.59 -14.78
N GLY A 40 15.88 -9.15 -13.61
CA GLY A 40 16.89 -8.09 -13.46
C GLY A 40 17.00 -7.57 -12.03
N ASN A 41 18.04 -6.77 -11.76
CA ASN A 41 18.25 -6.12 -10.47
C ASN A 41 17.49 -4.79 -10.43
N TYR A 42 16.16 -4.88 -10.42
CA TYR A 42 15.31 -3.70 -10.30
C TYR A 42 15.09 -3.34 -8.83
N LYS A 43 14.98 -2.05 -8.57
CA LYS A 43 14.63 -1.49 -7.29
C LYS A 43 13.22 -0.94 -7.33
N SER A 44 12.59 -0.83 -6.17
CA SER A 44 11.24 -0.26 -6.10
C SER A 44 11.17 1.18 -6.60
N SER A 45 12.25 1.95 -6.42
CA SER A 45 12.37 3.31 -6.91
C SER A 45 12.52 3.43 -8.43
N ASP A 46 12.72 2.33 -9.17
CA ASP A 46 12.77 2.33 -10.63
C ASP A 46 11.37 2.39 -11.27
N PHE A 47 10.30 2.27 -10.48
CA PHE A 47 8.92 2.18 -10.97
C PHE A 47 8.06 3.37 -10.52
N ASP A 48 7.09 3.71 -11.37
CA ASP A 48 5.91 4.48 -10.98
C ASP A 48 4.81 3.50 -10.54
N TRP A 49 4.39 3.62 -9.28
CA TRP A 49 3.43 2.72 -8.67
C TRP A 49 2.00 3.25 -8.81
N VAL A 50 1.11 2.39 -9.29
CA VAL A 50 -0.33 2.68 -9.35
C VAL A 50 -1.06 1.69 -8.45
N ILE A 51 -1.80 2.20 -7.46
CA ILE A 51 -2.65 1.39 -6.60
C ILE A 51 -4.11 1.68 -6.91
N THR A 52 -4.87 0.63 -7.23
CA THR A 52 -6.30 0.75 -7.44
C THR A 52 -7.03 0.91 -6.10
N VAL A 53 -8.01 1.79 -6.07
CA VAL A 53 -8.89 1.98 -4.91
C VAL A 53 -10.36 2.00 -5.32
N PRO A 54 -11.29 1.56 -4.46
CA PRO A 54 -12.72 1.63 -4.77
C PRO A 54 -13.18 3.07 -5.00
N ALA A 55 -13.98 3.29 -6.04
CA ALA A 55 -14.47 4.64 -6.38
C ALA A 55 -15.29 5.31 -5.25
N ILE A 56 -15.93 4.50 -4.40
CA ILE A 56 -16.73 4.97 -3.26
C ILE A 56 -15.88 5.46 -2.08
N TRP A 57 -14.55 5.26 -2.10
CA TRP A 57 -13.69 5.68 -1.01
C TRP A 57 -13.59 7.20 -0.90
N LYS A 58 -13.72 7.72 0.33
CA LYS A 58 -13.54 9.15 0.63
C LYS A 58 -12.05 9.52 0.71
N ALA A 59 -11.76 10.82 0.72
CA ALA A 59 -10.40 11.35 0.78
C ALA A 59 -9.54 10.75 1.91
N ARG A 60 -10.12 10.51 3.10
CA ARG A 60 -9.41 9.93 4.25
C ARG A 60 -8.98 8.48 4.02
N ALA A 61 -9.83 7.67 3.40
CA ALA A 61 -9.52 6.30 3.01
C ALA A 61 -8.42 6.25 1.95
N ARG A 62 -8.51 7.13 0.93
CA ARG A 62 -7.46 7.28 -0.10
C ARG A 62 -6.13 7.74 0.49
N ARG A 63 -6.14 8.66 1.47
CA ARG A 63 -4.94 9.08 2.20
C ARG A 63 -4.32 7.92 2.97
N MET A 64 -5.12 7.10 3.64
CA MET A 64 -4.65 5.91 4.35
C MET A 64 -3.96 4.91 3.40
N MET A 65 -4.50 4.69 2.19
CA MET A 65 -3.84 3.84 1.18
C MET A 65 -2.48 4.39 0.74
N ARG A 66 -2.39 5.71 0.50
CA ARG A 66 -1.12 6.37 0.18
C ARG A 66 -0.09 6.17 1.28
N GLU A 67 -0.49 6.35 2.54
CA GLU A 67 0.41 6.13 3.67
C GLU A 67 0.83 4.66 3.80
N ALA A 68 -0.07 3.70 3.55
CA ALA A 68 0.29 2.29 3.50
C ALA A 68 1.35 1.99 2.42
N ALA A 69 1.24 2.63 1.25
CA ALA A 69 2.22 2.51 0.17
C ALA A 69 3.62 3.03 0.57
N TYR A 70 3.67 4.16 1.28
CA TYR A 70 4.93 4.69 1.81
C TYR A 70 5.51 3.79 2.91
N MET A 71 4.67 3.26 3.80
CA MET A 71 5.09 2.25 4.80
C MET A 71 5.64 0.99 4.15
N ALA A 72 5.12 0.60 2.98
CA ALA A 72 5.59 -0.53 2.20
C ALA A 72 6.88 -0.24 1.40
N GLY A 73 7.35 1.01 1.41
CA GLY A 73 8.53 1.43 0.65
C GLY A 73 8.36 1.28 -0.86
N LEU A 74 7.15 1.52 -1.40
CA LEU A 74 6.94 1.43 -2.85
C LEU A 74 7.77 2.48 -3.61
N THR A 75 7.80 3.71 -3.11
CA THR A 75 8.47 4.83 -3.79
C THR A 75 9.92 5.06 -3.34
N SER A 76 10.52 4.12 -2.62
CA SER A 76 11.90 4.19 -2.10
C SER A 76 12.58 2.82 -2.12
N ASP A 77 13.88 2.77 -1.83
CA ASP A 77 14.61 1.49 -1.72
C ASP A 77 14.47 0.83 -0.34
N ALA A 78 13.53 1.31 0.49
CA ALA A 78 13.31 0.76 1.82
C ALA A 78 12.67 -0.64 1.74
N PRO A 79 13.01 -1.55 2.68
CA PRO A 79 12.42 -2.89 2.71
C PRO A 79 10.90 -2.84 2.90
N GLY A 80 10.37 -1.79 3.53
CA GLY A 80 8.96 -1.65 3.88
C GLY A 80 8.71 -2.02 5.34
N ILE A 81 7.46 -2.23 5.71
CA ILE A 81 7.09 -2.60 7.08
C ILE A 81 7.59 -4.00 7.43
N THR A 82 8.25 -4.13 8.59
CA THR A 82 8.80 -5.40 9.09
C THR A 82 8.19 -5.86 10.41
N ARG A 83 7.42 -4.98 11.07
CA ARG A 83 6.73 -5.25 12.33
C ARG A 83 5.47 -4.39 12.43
N PHE A 84 4.46 -4.92 13.11
CA PHE A 84 3.25 -4.18 13.43
C PHE A 84 3.41 -3.37 14.71
N THR A 85 2.79 -2.19 14.74
CA THR A 85 2.70 -1.37 15.93
C THR A 85 1.66 -1.98 16.88
N PRO A 86 1.96 -2.15 18.18
CA PRO A 86 0.96 -2.59 19.15
C PRO A 86 -0.23 -1.64 19.17
N VAL A 87 -1.43 -2.20 19.02
CA VAL A 87 -2.68 -1.42 19.10
C VAL A 87 -2.76 -0.68 20.44
N GLY A 88 -3.21 0.58 20.39
CA GLY A 88 -3.19 1.51 21.52
C GLY A 88 -1.91 2.36 21.62
N SER A 89 -0.86 2.00 20.89
CA SER A 89 0.32 2.86 20.74
C SER A 89 0.14 3.86 19.59
N PRO A 90 0.78 5.06 19.64
CA PRO A 90 0.72 6.02 18.55
C PRO A 90 1.27 5.45 17.24
N LEU A 91 0.46 5.47 16.19
CA LEU A 91 0.88 5.02 14.86
C LEU A 91 1.88 6.00 14.22
N PRO A 92 3.08 5.54 13.82
CA PRO A 92 4.04 6.39 13.12
C PRO A 92 3.47 6.89 11.80
N ARG A 93 3.79 8.14 11.44
CA ARG A 93 3.48 8.66 10.11
C ARG A 93 4.66 8.36 9.19
N PRO A 94 4.44 7.69 8.05
CA PRO A 94 5.52 7.42 7.11
C PRO A 94 5.95 8.72 6.44
N GLU A 95 7.22 8.80 6.08
CA GLU A 95 7.74 9.86 5.23
C GLU A 95 7.24 9.67 3.79
N GLU A 96 6.80 10.76 3.14
CA GLU A 96 6.37 10.74 1.75
C GLU A 96 7.58 10.93 0.83
N VAL A 97 8.22 9.83 0.45
CA VAL A 97 9.40 9.83 -0.43
C VAL A 97 8.94 9.70 -1.88
N ASN A 98 9.48 10.51 -2.80
CA ASN A 98 9.15 10.51 -4.24
C ASN A 98 7.62 10.43 -4.53
N PRO A 99 6.81 11.36 -4.00
CA PRO A 99 5.35 11.30 -4.12
C PRO A 99 4.85 11.30 -5.57
N GLU A 100 5.64 11.85 -6.51
CA GLU A 100 5.36 11.84 -7.94
C GLU A 100 5.34 10.43 -8.55
N LYS A 101 5.99 9.45 -7.91
CA LYS A 101 6.03 8.04 -8.32
C LYS A 101 4.87 7.20 -7.78
N LEU A 102 3.87 7.82 -7.14
CA LEU A 102 2.73 7.11 -6.58
C LEU A 102 1.40 7.74 -7.02
N SER A 103 0.62 6.97 -7.76
CA SER A 103 -0.74 7.33 -8.16
C SER A 103 -1.78 6.39 -7.54
N LEU A 104 -2.93 6.94 -7.17
CA LEU A 104 -4.11 6.15 -6.86
C LEU A 104 -5.08 6.26 -8.04
N ALA A 105 -5.45 5.12 -8.62
CA ALA A 105 -6.42 5.05 -9.72
C ALA A 105 -7.73 4.44 -9.20
N LEU A 106 -8.86 4.84 -9.78
CA LEU A 106 -10.14 4.24 -9.40
C LEU A 106 -10.28 2.86 -10.05
N GLU A 107 -10.66 1.86 -9.26
CA GLU A 107 -10.95 0.50 -9.75
C GLU A 107 -11.84 0.47 -11.01
N PRO A 108 -12.99 1.17 -11.09
CA PRO A 108 -13.83 1.14 -12.30
C PRO A 108 -13.15 1.78 -13.52
N GLU A 109 -12.26 2.77 -13.33
CA GLU A 109 -11.54 3.40 -14.45
C GLU A 109 -10.48 2.44 -15.01
N VAL A 110 -9.70 1.80 -14.14
CA VAL A 110 -8.70 0.80 -14.55
C VAL A 110 -9.36 -0.41 -15.21
N ALA A 111 -10.49 -0.87 -14.68
CA ALA A 111 -11.28 -1.93 -15.29
C ALA A 111 -11.79 -1.54 -16.69
N ALA A 112 -12.27 -0.30 -16.88
CA ALA A 112 -12.72 0.20 -18.17
C ALA A 112 -11.59 0.27 -19.20
N ILE A 113 -10.40 0.76 -18.79
CA ILE A 113 -9.21 0.79 -19.66
C ILE A 113 -8.83 -0.62 -20.09
N TYR A 114 -8.78 -1.58 -19.15
CA TYR A 114 -8.45 -2.97 -19.47
C TYR A 114 -9.44 -3.58 -20.47
N ALA A 115 -10.74 -3.33 -20.31
CA ALA A 115 -11.78 -3.84 -21.20
C ALA A 115 -11.71 -3.25 -22.62
N GLN A 116 -11.11 -2.08 -22.82
CA GLN A 116 -10.90 -1.50 -24.16
C GLN A 116 -9.78 -2.18 -24.95
N HIS A 117 -8.92 -2.93 -24.26
CA HIS A 117 -7.77 -3.63 -24.85
C HIS A 117 -8.00 -5.15 -24.97
N GLN A 118 -9.23 -5.62 -24.74
CA GLN A 118 -9.70 -6.96 -25.05
C GLN A 118 -10.45 -6.98 -26.38
#